data_AF-A0A163WC59-F1
#
_entry.id   AF-A0A163WC59-F1
#
_cell.length_a   1.000
_cell.length_b   1.000
_cell.length_c   1.000
_cell.angle_alpha   90.00
_cell.angle_beta   90.00
_cell.angle_gamma   90.00
#
_symmetry.space_group_name_H-M   'P 1'
#
loop_
_entity.id
_entity.type
_entity.pdbx_description
1 polymer ?
#
loop_
_entity_poly.entity_id
_entity_poly.type
_entity_poly.pdbx_seq_one_letter_code
_entity_poly.pdbx_strand_id
1 'polypeptide(L)'
;MRCFFVFFVLSIVFSPLTQSLAQEAVREPVEIGESGRDYLRSIRLRRIDTDVAYYDPSAPPPELKTGLQPEPQRQTEGERPRGETSGETDWPFLVVSGVVLAAILYLFLRLGGRMTVSLKQEARNPGSGRRKALPEAPAWAEKLGTLDEILRIDDRRRALVLLAQKALAATVAANGVLMQRSWTARDALRHIPDRQAQVDALRALVMASERVQFGGRDVSEDEFHQHVADCRQLLGQGTS
;
A
#
# COMPACT_ATOMS: atom_id res chain seq x y z
N MET A 1 44.76 -15.65 12.02
CA MET A 1 43.76 -14.80 11.31
C MET A 1 42.66 -15.59 10.59
N ARG A 2 42.80 -16.89 10.31
CA ARG A 2 41.75 -17.72 9.67
C ARG A 2 40.60 -18.11 10.61
N CYS A 3 40.85 -18.27 11.91
CA CYS A 3 39.80 -18.65 12.87
C CYS A 3 38.79 -17.53 13.15
N PHE A 4 39.19 -16.27 13.05
CA PHE A 4 38.30 -15.12 13.29
C PHE A 4 37.23 -14.96 12.19
N PHE A 5 37.60 -15.29 10.95
CA PHE A 5 36.67 -15.22 9.81
C PHE A 5 35.60 -16.32 9.87
N VAL A 6 35.96 -17.51 10.38
CA VAL A 6 35.02 -18.62 10.57
C VAL A 6 33.99 -18.28 11.65
N PHE A 7 34.41 -17.68 12.76
CA PHE A 7 33.47 -17.24 13.81
C PHE A 7 32.51 -16.12 13.32
N PHE A 8 33.00 -15.19 12.52
CA PHE A 8 32.16 -14.11 11.97
C PHE A 8 31.10 -14.64 10.99
N VAL A 9 31.46 -15.61 10.15
CA VAL A 9 30.51 -16.26 9.23
C VAL A 9 29.53 -17.16 10.00
N LEU A 10 29.97 -17.85 11.06
CA LEU A 10 29.08 -18.68 11.88
C LEU A 10 28.06 -17.85 12.68
N SER A 11 28.44 -16.65 13.14
CA SER A 11 27.54 -15.72 13.84
C SER A 11 26.45 -15.13 12.95
N ILE A 12 26.66 -15.02 11.63
CA ILE A 12 25.62 -14.55 10.69
C ILE A 12 24.57 -15.64 10.44
N VAL A 13 24.96 -16.93 10.49
CA VAL A 13 24.05 -18.06 10.27
C VAL A 13 23.18 -18.37 11.50
N PHE A 14 23.62 -17.97 12.70
CA PHE A 14 22.89 -18.20 13.95
C PHE A 14 22.09 -17.00 14.47
N SER A 15 21.97 -15.91 13.70
CA SER A 15 20.99 -14.87 14.02
C SER A 15 19.60 -15.45 13.77
N PRO A 16 18.76 -15.67 14.81
CA PRO A 16 17.37 -16.01 14.55
C PRO A 16 16.77 -14.82 13.81
N LEU A 17 16.30 -15.07 12.57
CA LEU A 17 15.29 -14.24 11.94
C LEU A 17 14.12 -14.21 12.93
N THR A 18 14.07 -13.20 13.78
CA THR A 18 12.90 -12.93 14.62
C THR A 18 11.81 -12.49 13.68
N GLN A 19 11.05 -13.46 13.18
CA GLN A 19 9.78 -13.24 12.52
C GLN A 19 8.90 -12.53 13.54
N SER A 20 8.77 -11.22 13.39
CA SER A 20 7.79 -10.43 14.12
C SER A 20 6.42 -10.83 13.61
N LEU A 21 5.86 -11.90 14.18
CA LEU A 21 4.46 -12.22 13.99
C LEU A 21 3.68 -11.15 14.75
N ALA A 22 3.11 -10.21 14.00
CA ALA A 22 2.14 -9.27 14.54
C ALA A 22 1.01 -10.09 15.20
N GLN A 23 0.94 -10.05 16.53
CA GLN A 23 -0.11 -10.73 17.26
C GLN A 23 -1.44 -10.09 16.92
N GLU A 24 -2.35 -10.90 16.41
CA GLU A 24 -3.75 -10.55 16.27
C GLU A 24 -4.33 -10.52 17.69
N ALA A 25 -4.47 -9.32 18.26
CA ALA A 25 -5.11 -9.13 19.55
C ALA A 25 -6.48 -9.81 19.49
N VAL A 26 -6.71 -10.77 20.40
CA VAL A 26 -8.02 -11.40 20.56
C VAL A 26 -8.99 -10.28 20.91
N ARG A 27 -9.79 -9.87 19.93
CA ARG A 27 -10.77 -8.80 20.10
C ARG A 27 -11.92 -9.37 20.90
N GLU A 28 -12.06 -8.93 22.16
CA GLU A 28 -13.33 -9.10 22.84
C GLU A 28 -14.42 -8.37 22.02
N PRO A 29 -15.59 -9.00 21.80
CA PRO A 29 -16.65 -8.39 21.02
C PRO A 29 -17.11 -7.10 21.71
N VAL A 30 -16.79 -5.96 21.10
CA VAL A 30 -17.15 -4.64 21.63
C VAL A 30 -18.67 -4.49 21.60
N GLU A 31 -19.26 -4.12 22.74
CA GLU A 31 -20.69 -3.85 22.84
C GLU A 31 -21.05 -2.61 22.02
N ILE A 32 -21.89 -2.80 21.00
CA ILE A 32 -22.31 -1.71 20.11
C ILE A 32 -23.52 -1.00 20.71
N GLY A 33 -23.29 0.22 21.21
CA GLY A 33 -24.34 1.12 21.69
C GLY A 33 -25.37 1.49 20.61
N GLU A 34 -26.42 2.21 21.01
CA GLU A 34 -27.49 2.66 20.10
C GLU A 34 -26.97 3.56 18.97
N SER A 35 -26.12 4.54 19.31
CA SER A 35 -25.45 5.42 18.34
C SER A 35 -24.57 4.65 17.35
N GLY A 36 -23.89 3.59 17.81
CA GLY A 36 -23.09 2.70 16.96
C GLY A 36 -23.98 1.93 15.97
N ARG A 37 -25.15 1.45 16.41
CA ARG A 37 -26.12 0.78 15.53
C ARG A 37 -26.69 1.72 14.47
N ASP A 38 -26.98 2.97 14.82
CA ASP A 38 -27.44 3.98 13.86
C ASP A 38 -26.33 4.37 12.86
N TYR A 39 -25.09 4.49 13.32
CA TYR A 39 -23.94 4.67 12.44
C TYR A 39 -23.82 3.50 11.44
N LEU A 40 -23.84 2.25 11.92
CA LEU A 40 -23.80 1.06 11.06
C LEU A 40 -24.94 1.03 10.04
N ARG A 41 -26.15 1.43 10.44
CA ARG A 41 -27.30 1.54 9.52
C ARG A 41 -27.04 2.58 8.44
N SER A 42 -26.45 3.73 8.79
CA SER A 42 -26.18 4.83 7.86
C SER A 42 -25.15 4.47 6.78
N ILE A 43 -24.16 3.63 7.10
CA ILE A 43 -23.08 3.27 6.20
C ILE A 43 -23.37 2.02 5.35
N ARG A 44 -24.32 1.19 5.78
CA ARG A 44 -24.69 -0.07 5.11
C ARG A 44 -25.13 0.14 3.66
N LEU A 45 -25.93 1.19 3.39
CA LEU A 45 -26.38 1.51 2.02
C LEU A 45 -25.25 2.09 1.14
N ARG A 46 -24.15 2.53 1.74
CA ARG A 46 -22.98 3.08 1.04
C ARG A 46 -21.91 2.02 0.74
N ARG A 47 -22.16 0.74 1.07
CA ARG A 47 -21.19 -0.36 0.93
C ARG A 47 -19.84 -0.06 1.61
N ILE A 48 -19.86 0.68 2.72
CA ILE A 48 -18.67 0.90 3.56
C ILE A 48 -18.55 -0.31 4.50
N ASP A 49 -17.40 -0.96 4.46
CA ASP A 49 -17.04 -1.99 5.42
C ASP A 49 -16.41 -1.34 6.66
N THR A 50 -16.83 -1.74 7.85
CA THR A 50 -16.28 -1.24 9.12
C THR A 50 -16.12 -2.40 10.09
N ASP A 51 -14.87 -2.68 10.41
CA ASP A 51 -14.44 -3.74 11.34
C ASP A 51 -13.56 -3.19 12.47
N VAL A 52 -13.42 -1.86 12.54
CA VAL A 52 -12.58 -1.17 13.51
C VAL A 52 -13.42 -0.77 14.71
N ALA A 53 -13.01 -1.25 15.88
CA ALA A 53 -13.48 -0.75 17.16
C ALA A 53 -12.31 -0.06 17.86
N TYR A 54 -12.56 1.12 18.40
CA TYR A 54 -11.57 1.86 19.18
C TYR A 54 -11.65 1.40 20.63
N TYR A 55 -10.48 1.28 21.25
CA TYR A 55 -10.38 1.05 22.68
C TYR A 55 -10.85 2.30 23.44
N ASP A 56 -11.68 2.09 24.47
CA ASP A 56 -12.13 3.15 25.36
C ASP A 56 -10.99 3.51 26.33
N PRO A 57 -10.43 4.74 26.27
CA PRO A 57 -9.33 5.13 27.15
C PRO A 57 -9.72 5.21 28.63
N SER A 58 -11.03 5.19 28.95
CA SER A 58 -11.54 5.15 30.32
C SER A 58 -11.74 3.73 30.88
N ALA A 59 -11.76 2.71 30.01
CA ALA A 59 -11.81 1.31 30.42
C ALA A 59 -10.43 0.82 30.85
N PRO A 60 -10.30 -0.22 31.69
CA PRO A 60 -9.01 -0.84 31.97
C PRO A 60 -8.35 -1.35 30.66
N PRO A 61 -7.02 -1.20 30.51
CA PRO A 61 -6.33 -1.65 29.31
C PRO A 61 -6.49 -3.15 29.12
N PRO A 62 -6.73 -3.62 27.88
CA PRO A 62 -6.85 -5.05 27.62
C PRO A 62 -5.57 -5.77 28.02
N GLU A 63 -5.69 -7.00 28.50
CA GLU A 63 -4.53 -7.81 28.89
C GLU A 63 -3.65 -8.09 27.66
N LEU A 64 -2.58 -7.31 27.51
CA LEU A 64 -1.58 -7.53 26.47
C LEU A 64 -0.65 -8.66 26.92
N LYS A 65 -0.81 -9.85 26.35
CA LYS A 65 0.15 -10.96 26.52
C LYS A 65 1.39 -10.73 25.67
N THR A 66 2.10 -9.65 25.98
CA THR A 66 3.33 -9.25 25.29
C THR A 66 4.52 -9.65 26.16
N GLY A 67 5.38 -10.55 25.66
CA GLY A 67 6.66 -10.88 26.30
C GLY A 67 7.74 -9.81 26.10
N LEU A 68 7.42 -8.72 25.40
CA LEU A 68 8.30 -7.59 25.17
C LEU A 68 8.15 -6.62 26.33
N GLN A 69 9.19 -6.52 27.16
CA GLN A 69 9.31 -5.37 28.04
C GLN A 69 9.52 -4.13 27.17
N PRO A 70 8.83 -3.00 27.43
CA PRO A 70 9.19 -1.73 26.84
C PRO A 70 10.68 -1.53 27.08
N GLU A 71 11.47 -1.31 26.03
CA GLU A 71 12.84 -0.87 26.22
C GLU A 71 12.77 0.37 27.12
N PRO A 72 13.48 0.38 28.26
CA PRO A 72 13.51 1.54 29.12
C PRO A 72 13.85 2.73 28.23
N GLN A 73 13.01 3.76 28.26
CA GLN A 73 13.24 5.00 27.57
C GLN A 73 14.68 5.38 27.88
N ARG A 74 15.57 5.24 26.89
CA ARG A 74 17.00 5.46 27.09
C ARG A 74 17.07 6.94 27.43
N GLN A 75 17.18 7.25 28.72
CA GLN A 75 17.37 8.60 29.19
C GLN A 75 18.61 9.05 28.44
N THR A 76 18.42 10.00 27.53
CA THR A 76 19.52 10.61 26.81
C THR A 76 20.27 11.44 27.84
N GLU A 77 21.07 10.76 28.68
CA GLU A 77 22.13 11.39 29.44
C GLU A 77 23.08 12.00 28.42
N GLY A 78 22.93 13.31 28.22
CA GLY A 78 23.65 14.03 27.20
C GLY A 78 22.77 14.97 26.39
N GLU A 79 21.85 15.69 27.04
CA GLU A 79 21.57 17.06 26.62
C GLU A 79 22.85 17.89 26.84
N ARG A 80 23.85 17.65 25.98
CA ARG A 80 24.97 18.56 25.83
C ARG A 80 24.37 19.88 25.36
N PRO A 81 24.70 21.01 25.99
CA PRO A 81 24.26 22.29 25.49
C PRO A 81 24.66 22.37 24.03
N ARG A 82 23.64 22.59 23.20
CA ARG A 82 23.71 22.94 21.80
C ARG A 82 24.98 23.74 21.60
N GLY A 83 25.96 23.12 20.94
CA GLY A 83 27.25 23.72 20.67
C GLY A 83 27.00 25.14 20.17
N GLU A 84 27.54 26.08 20.91
CA GLU A 84 27.81 27.42 20.44
C GLU A 84 28.39 27.26 19.04
N THR A 85 27.65 27.70 18.03
CA THR A 85 28.17 27.84 16.66
C THR A 85 29.19 28.95 16.71
N SER A 86 30.39 28.64 17.23
CA SER A 86 31.59 29.42 17.02
C SER A 86 31.77 29.53 15.51
N GLY A 87 31.62 30.76 15.02
CA GLY A 87 31.72 31.08 13.62
C GLY A 87 33.14 30.82 13.12
N GLU A 88 33.34 29.68 12.48
CA GLU A 88 34.31 29.58 11.40
C GLU A 88 33.48 29.23 10.16
N THR A 89 32.96 30.27 9.53
CA THR A 89 32.18 30.17 8.31
C THR A 89 33.09 29.55 7.25
N ASP A 90 32.85 28.29 6.90
CA ASP A 90 33.48 27.60 5.77
C ASP A 90 33.11 28.33 4.47
N TRP A 91 33.83 29.41 4.19
CA TRP A 91 33.81 30.18 2.95
C TRP A 91 33.79 29.31 1.69
N PRO A 92 34.58 28.21 1.59
CA PRO A 92 34.48 27.33 0.43
C PRO A 92 33.08 26.69 0.27
N PHE A 93 32.41 26.33 1.37
CA PHE A 93 31.07 25.75 1.31
C PHE A 93 30.02 26.78 0.86
N LEU A 94 30.12 28.03 1.32
CA LEU A 94 29.27 29.13 0.86
C LEU A 94 29.45 29.41 -0.64
N VAL A 95 30.70 29.41 -1.12
CA VAL A 95 31.00 29.62 -2.54
C VAL A 95 30.43 28.48 -3.38
N VAL A 96 30.65 27.22 -2.98
CA VAL A 96 30.12 26.06 -3.71
C VAL A 96 28.60 26.06 -3.73
N SER A 97 27.95 26.30 -2.58
CA SER A 97 26.49 26.39 -2.48
C SER A 97 25.93 27.52 -3.36
N GLY A 98 26.57 28.70 -3.35
CA GLY A 98 26.20 29.82 -4.19
C GLY A 98 26.30 29.51 -5.69
N VAL A 99 27.38 28.82 -6.11
CA VAL A 99 27.57 28.40 -7.52
C VAL A 99 26.51 27.39 -7.94
N VAL A 100 26.18 26.41 -7.09
CA VAL A 100 25.14 25.41 -7.38
C VAL A 100 23.76 26.06 -7.51
N LEU A 101 23.39 26.94 -6.58
CA LEU A 101 22.13 27.69 -6.64
C LEU A 101 22.05 28.57 -7.89
N ALA A 102 23.13 29.26 -8.24
CA ALA A 102 23.20 30.07 -9.45
C ALA A 102 23.07 29.22 -10.73
N ALA A 103 23.67 28.02 -10.76
CA ALA A 103 23.54 27.09 -11.88
C ALA A 103 22.11 26.55 -12.04
N ILE A 104 21.44 26.21 -10.94
CA ILE A 104 20.03 25.78 -10.95
C ILE A 104 19.15 26.93 -11.44
N LEU A 105 19.33 28.14 -10.91
CA LEU A 105 18.56 29.32 -11.32
C LEU A 105 18.77 29.64 -12.80
N TYR A 106 20.02 29.57 -13.27
CA TYR A 106 20.36 29.75 -14.69
C TYR A 106 19.67 28.70 -15.56
N LEU A 107 19.64 27.43 -15.12
CA LEU A 107 18.93 26.35 -15.82
C LEU A 107 17.43 26.63 -15.91
N PHE A 108 16.81 27.09 -14.82
CA PHE A 108 15.39 27.49 -14.81
C PHE A 108 15.12 28.69 -15.73
N LEU A 109 15.98 29.70 -15.76
CA LEU A 109 15.82 30.85 -16.65
C LEU A 109 16.03 30.47 -18.12
N ARG A 110 17.00 29.59 -18.41
CA ARG A 110 17.36 29.19 -19.77
C ARG A 110 16.42 28.13 -20.35
N LEU A 111 15.91 27.21 -19.54
CA LEU A 111 15.03 26.12 -19.99
C LEU A 111 13.55 26.33 -19.62
N GLY A 112 13.24 27.11 -18.58
CA GLY A 112 11.88 27.30 -18.06
C GLY A 112 10.99 28.22 -18.90
N GLY A 113 11.56 29.01 -19.83
CA GLY A 113 10.78 29.86 -20.74
C GLY A 113 10.07 29.14 -21.90
N ARG A 114 10.28 27.82 -22.08
CA ARG A 114 9.74 27.05 -23.23
C ARG A 114 8.78 25.92 -22.86
N MET A 115 8.47 25.73 -21.58
CA MET A 115 7.52 24.71 -21.12
C MET A 115 6.14 25.35 -20.93
N THR A 116 5.53 25.84 -22.01
CA THR A 116 4.08 26.07 -22.03
C THR A 116 3.43 24.70 -22.06
N VAL A 117 3.00 24.20 -20.91
CA VAL A 117 2.13 23.01 -20.86
C VAL A 117 0.80 23.43 -21.47
N SER A 118 0.62 23.14 -22.76
CA SER A 118 -0.69 23.23 -23.39
C SER A 118 -1.59 22.19 -22.73
N LEU A 119 -2.36 22.60 -21.72
CA LEU A 119 -3.52 21.86 -21.26
C LEU A 119 -4.53 21.86 -22.42
N LYS A 120 -4.38 20.92 -23.34
CA LYS A 120 -5.36 20.67 -24.40
C LYS A 120 -6.57 20.03 -23.72
N GLN A 121 -7.49 20.89 -23.31
CA GLN A 121 -8.83 20.53 -22.86
C GLN A 121 -9.61 20.02 -24.08
N GLU A 122 -9.44 18.75 -24.44
CA GLU A 122 -10.39 18.04 -25.28
C GLU A 122 -11.43 17.34 -24.39
N ALA A 123 -12.30 18.14 -23.77
CA ALA A 123 -13.59 17.65 -23.31
C ALA A 123 -14.52 17.53 -24.52
N ARG A 124 -14.33 16.47 -25.32
CA ARG A 124 -15.27 16.10 -26.38
C ARG A 124 -16.16 14.98 -25.86
N ASN A 125 -17.38 15.34 -25.47
CA ASN A 125 -18.48 14.41 -25.21
C ASN A 125 -18.87 13.73 -26.54
N PRO A 126 -18.65 12.41 -26.74
CA PRO A 126 -19.22 11.71 -27.87
C PRO A 126 -20.60 11.20 -27.45
N GLY A 127 -21.62 11.77 -28.09
CA GLY A 127 -22.99 11.28 -28.01
C GLY A 127 -23.10 9.80 -28.34
N SER A 128 -24.20 9.22 -27.84
CA SER A 128 -24.60 7.83 -27.93
C SER A 128 -24.34 7.18 -29.30
N GLY A 129 -23.34 6.30 -29.34
CA GLY A 129 -23.09 5.37 -30.44
C GLY A 129 -22.65 4.05 -29.84
N ARG A 130 -23.60 3.25 -29.37
CA ARG A 130 -23.39 1.92 -28.80
C ARG A 130 -22.77 0.99 -29.84
N ARG A 131 -21.45 1.02 -29.97
CA ARG A 131 -20.66 -0.13 -30.42
C ARG A 131 -20.14 -0.81 -29.16
N LYS A 132 -20.32 -2.13 -29.09
CA LYS A 132 -19.64 -3.02 -28.13
C LYS A 132 -18.13 -2.92 -28.39
N ALA A 133 -17.51 -1.82 -28.00
CA ALA A 133 -16.08 -1.82 -27.73
C ALA A 133 -15.90 -2.66 -26.46
N LEU A 134 -15.01 -3.64 -26.51
CA LEU A 134 -14.57 -4.34 -25.31
C LEU A 134 -14.18 -3.27 -24.29
N PRO A 135 -14.67 -3.33 -23.05
CA PRO A 135 -14.36 -2.31 -22.07
C PRO A 135 -12.83 -2.26 -21.87
N GLU A 136 -12.26 -1.12 -22.26
CA GLU A 136 -10.82 -0.88 -22.25
C GLU A 136 -10.32 -0.91 -20.81
N ALA A 137 -9.24 -1.66 -20.57
CA ALA A 137 -8.65 -1.75 -19.26
C ALA A 137 -8.15 -0.35 -18.83
N PRO A 138 -8.19 0.01 -17.53
CA PRO A 138 -7.68 1.30 -17.07
C PRO A 138 -6.21 1.50 -17.48
N ALA A 139 -5.77 2.74 -17.76
CA ALA A 139 -4.39 3.03 -18.20
C ALA A 139 -3.28 2.59 -17.22
N TRP A 140 -3.61 2.34 -15.94
CA TRP A 140 -2.67 1.76 -14.97
C TRP A 140 -2.60 0.22 -15.05
N ALA A 141 -3.63 -0.43 -15.59
CA ALA A 141 -3.70 -1.86 -15.78
C ALA A 141 -2.81 -2.37 -16.92
N GLU A 142 -2.59 -1.56 -17.96
CA GLU A 142 -1.71 -1.88 -19.09
C GLU A 142 -0.25 -2.13 -18.67
N LYS A 143 0.16 -1.61 -17.51
CA LYS A 143 1.52 -1.76 -16.96
C LYS A 143 1.69 -2.96 -16.04
N LEU A 144 0.64 -3.76 -15.85
CA LEU A 144 0.68 -4.93 -14.97
C LEU A 144 1.22 -6.13 -15.76
N GLY A 145 2.24 -6.80 -15.20
CA GLY A 145 2.83 -7.99 -15.81
C GLY A 145 1.82 -9.11 -16.07
N THR A 146 2.22 -10.09 -16.89
CA THR A 146 1.40 -11.29 -17.14
C THR A 146 1.15 -12.08 -15.84
N LEU A 147 0.12 -12.95 -15.80
CA LEU A 147 -0.15 -13.73 -14.58
C LEU A 147 1.07 -14.61 -14.27
N ASP A 148 1.66 -15.21 -15.29
CA ASP A 148 2.87 -16.03 -15.15
C ASP A 148 4.08 -15.24 -14.67
N GLU A 149 4.22 -13.97 -15.06
CA GLU A 149 5.24 -13.08 -14.49
C GLU A 149 5.02 -12.84 -13.00
N ILE A 150 3.78 -12.60 -12.57
CA ILE A 150 3.45 -12.38 -11.15
C ILE A 150 3.74 -13.64 -10.32
N LEU A 151 3.42 -14.82 -10.86
CA LEU A 151 3.66 -16.10 -10.17
C LEU A 151 5.15 -16.42 -9.97
N ARG A 152 6.01 -15.92 -10.86
CA ARG A 152 7.47 -16.09 -10.79
C ARG A 152 8.17 -15.13 -9.83
N ILE A 153 7.45 -14.18 -9.23
CA ILE A 153 8.04 -13.25 -8.27
C ILE A 153 8.30 -13.97 -6.95
N ASP A 154 9.56 -13.97 -6.51
CA ASP A 154 9.99 -14.58 -5.23
C ASP A 154 9.41 -13.84 -4.03
N ASP A 155 9.34 -12.50 -4.09
CA ASP A 155 8.71 -11.68 -3.06
C ASP A 155 7.17 -11.84 -3.10
N ARG A 156 6.66 -12.73 -2.23
CA ARG A 156 5.23 -13.02 -2.12
C ARG A 156 4.40 -11.81 -1.70
N ARG A 157 4.97 -10.87 -0.93
CA ARG A 157 4.27 -9.63 -0.56
C ARG A 157 3.99 -8.80 -1.81
N ARG A 158 5.02 -8.59 -2.63
CA ARG A 158 4.89 -7.88 -3.91
C ARG A 158 4.01 -8.62 -4.90
N ALA A 159 4.14 -9.94 -4.98
CA ALA A 159 3.34 -10.78 -5.88
C ALA A 159 1.85 -10.66 -5.56
N LEU A 160 1.47 -10.69 -4.26
CA LEU A 160 0.08 -10.56 -3.84
C LEU A 160 -0.51 -9.19 -4.21
N VAL A 161 0.25 -8.11 -4.04
CA VAL A 161 -0.19 -6.75 -4.40
C VAL A 161 -0.42 -6.64 -5.91
N LEU A 162 0.49 -7.18 -6.73
CA LEU A 162 0.33 -7.18 -8.19
C LEU A 162 -0.83 -8.06 -8.66
N LEU A 163 -1.03 -9.22 -8.01
CA LEU A 163 -2.16 -10.09 -8.26
C LEU A 163 -3.49 -9.37 -7.99
N ALA A 164 -3.60 -8.69 -6.85
CA ALA A 164 -4.79 -7.92 -6.47
C ALA A 164 -5.09 -6.80 -7.46
N GLN A 165 -4.07 -6.03 -7.84
CA GLN A 165 -4.19 -4.97 -8.85
C GLN A 165 -4.67 -5.53 -10.20
N LYS A 166 -4.11 -6.65 -10.63
CA LYS A 166 -4.46 -7.29 -11.89
C LYS A 166 -5.89 -7.85 -11.89
N ALA A 167 -6.26 -8.57 -10.83
CA ALA A 167 -7.61 -9.11 -10.69
C ALA A 167 -8.64 -7.98 -10.67
N LEU A 168 -8.37 -6.91 -9.90
CA LEU A 168 -9.23 -5.74 -9.84
C LEU A 168 -9.36 -5.05 -11.20
N ALA A 169 -8.25 -4.84 -11.91
CA ALA A 169 -8.25 -4.27 -13.25
C ALA A 169 -9.12 -5.08 -14.22
N ALA A 170 -8.94 -6.41 -14.23
CA ALA A 170 -9.70 -7.31 -15.08
C ALA A 170 -11.20 -7.26 -14.77
N THR A 171 -11.58 -7.24 -13.48
CA THR A 171 -12.99 -7.16 -13.08
C THR A 171 -13.60 -5.80 -13.37
N VAL A 172 -12.88 -4.70 -13.13
CA VAL A 172 -13.32 -3.33 -13.46
C VAL A 172 -13.54 -3.21 -14.97
N ALA A 173 -12.59 -3.70 -15.78
CA ALA A 173 -12.72 -3.76 -17.22
C ALA A 173 -13.94 -4.60 -17.61
N ALA A 174 -14.06 -5.86 -17.18
CA ALA A 174 -15.19 -6.73 -17.54
C ALA A 174 -16.58 -6.12 -17.21
N ASN A 175 -16.66 -5.29 -16.18
CA ASN A 175 -17.90 -4.61 -15.78
C ASN A 175 -18.10 -3.21 -16.38
N GLY A 176 -17.17 -2.72 -17.21
CA GLY A 176 -17.24 -1.39 -17.83
C GLY A 176 -17.17 -0.25 -16.82
N VAL A 177 -16.52 -0.47 -15.67
CA VAL A 177 -16.38 0.54 -14.62
C VAL A 177 -15.23 1.47 -14.97
N LEU A 178 -15.52 2.77 -15.10
CA LEU A 178 -14.49 3.79 -15.33
C LEU A 178 -13.85 4.18 -13.98
N MET A 179 -12.59 3.81 -13.78
CA MET A 179 -11.86 4.19 -12.57
C MET A 179 -11.44 5.66 -12.59
N GLN A 180 -11.67 6.33 -11.47
CA GLN A 180 -11.14 7.66 -11.21
C GLN A 180 -9.74 7.59 -10.60
N ARG A 181 -8.92 8.62 -10.82
CA ARG A 181 -7.54 8.69 -10.30
C ARG A 181 -7.45 8.67 -8.78
N SER A 182 -8.48 9.14 -8.09
CA SER A 182 -8.55 9.20 -6.62
C SER A 182 -9.12 7.94 -5.97
N TRP A 183 -9.59 6.97 -6.74
CA TRP A 183 -10.21 5.77 -6.18
C TRP A 183 -9.20 4.82 -5.59
N THR A 184 -9.51 4.32 -4.40
CA THR A 184 -8.83 3.19 -3.79
C THR A 184 -9.31 1.88 -4.39
N ALA A 185 -8.60 0.78 -4.10
CA ALA A 185 -9.05 -0.56 -4.48
C ALA A 185 -10.43 -0.88 -3.87
N ARG A 186 -10.67 -0.48 -2.61
CA ARG A 186 -11.99 -0.58 -1.96
C ARG A 186 -13.07 0.22 -2.67
N ASP A 187 -12.76 1.42 -3.16
CA ASP A 187 -13.74 2.22 -3.89
C ASP A 187 -14.13 1.55 -5.20
N ALA A 188 -13.16 1.03 -5.95
CA ALA A 188 -13.42 0.27 -7.17
C ALA A 188 -14.34 -0.93 -6.91
N LEU A 189 -14.14 -1.66 -5.81
CA LEU A 189 -15.01 -2.78 -5.41
C LEU A 189 -16.47 -2.37 -5.19
N ARG A 190 -16.74 -1.17 -4.67
CA ARG A 190 -18.11 -0.69 -4.42
C ARG A 190 -18.91 -0.49 -5.70
N HIS A 191 -18.22 -0.25 -6.81
CA HIS A 191 -18.84 0.00 -8.11
C HIS A 191 -19.03 -1.28 -8.94
N ILE A 192 -18.55 -2.43 -8.47
CA ILE A 192 -18.79 -3.72 -9.11
C ILE A 192 -20.16 -4.28 -8.69
N PRO A 193 -20.95 -4.90 -9.58
CA PRO A 193 -22.23 -5.52 -9.23
C PRO A 193 -22.09 -6.77 -8.35
N ASP A 194 -22.88 -6.88 -7.27
CA ASP A 194 -22.79 -7.94 -6.25
C ASP A 194 -23.19 -9.36 -6.74
N ARG A 195 -23.77 -9.51 -7.94
CA ARG A 195 -24.31 -10.80 -8.43
C ARG A 195 -23.25 -11.78 -8.93
N GLN A 196 -21.97 -11.44 -8.81
CA GLN A 196 -20.87 -12.29 -9.28
C GLN A 196 -20.33 -13.10 -8.09
N ALA A 197 -20.37 -14.43 -8.21
CA ALA A 197 -19.89 -15.36 -7.18
C ALA A 197 -18.42 -15.15 -6.77
N GLN A 198 -17.67 -14.39 -7.57
CA GLN A 198 -16.24 -14.16 -7.39
C GLN A 198 -15.91 -12.78 -6.78
N VAL A 199 -16.91 -11.93 -6.50
CA VAL A 199 -16.69 -10.61 -5.87
C VAL A 199 -16.15 -10.75 -4.45
N ASP A 200 -16.57 -11.77 -3.72
CA ASP A 200 -16.08 -12.03 -2.37
C ASP A 200 -14.61 -12.48 -2.37
N ALA A 201 -14.22 -13.31 -3.34
CA ALA A 201 -12.83 -13.70 -3.55
C ALA A 201 -11.94 -12.49 -3.91
N LEU A 202 -12.43 -11.62 -4.81
CA LEU A 202 -11.74 -10.39 -5.17
C LEU A 202 -11.61 -9.44 -3.96
N ARG A 203 -12.67 -9.31 -3.16
CA ARG A 203 -12.67 -8.52 -1.93
C ARG A 203 -11.63 -9.05 -0.95
N ALA A 204 -11.61 -10.36 -0.70
CA ALA A 204 -10.65 -11.00 0.18
C ALA A 204 -9.20 -10.75 -0.29
N LEU A 205 -8.94 -10.86 -1.59
CA LEU A 205 -7.63 -10.58 -2.18
C LEU A 205 -7.20 -9.11 -2.01
N VAL A 206 -8.11 -8.16 -2.26
CA VAL A 206 -7.83 -6.73 -2.05
C VAL A 206 -7.51 -6.46 -0.58
N MET A 207 -8.33 -6.96 0.34
CA MET A 207 -8.08 -6.79 1.78
C MET A 207 -6.75 -7.41 2.22
N ALA A 208 -6.41 -8.60 1.72
CA ALA A 208 -5.13 -9.25 2.00
C ALA A 208 -3.96 -8.41 1.48
N SER A 209 -4.05 -7.90 0.24
CA SER A 209 -3.03 -7.02 -0.33
C SER A 209 -2.83 -5.72 0.45
N GLU A 210 -3.91 -5.13 0.99
CA GLU A 210 -3.84 -3.92 1.81
C GLU A 210 -3.15 -4.19 3.16
N ARG A 211 -3.44 -5.32 3.80
CA ARG A 211 -2.75 -5.72 5.05
C ARG A 211 -1.25 -5.90 4.83
N VAL A 212 -0.84 -6.38 3.66
CA VAL A 212 0.57 -6.52 3.30
C VAL A 212 1.19 -5.15 2.98
N GLN A 213 0.53 -4.35 2.13
CA GLN A 213 1.04 -3.06 1.67
C GLN A 213 1.13 -2.02 2.78
N PHE A 214 0.10 -1.91 3.62
CA PHE A 214 -0.01 -0.88 4.66
C PHE A 214 0.22 -1.42 6.06
N GLY A 215 -0.08 -2.71 6.29
CA GLY A 215 0.11 -3.35 7.60
C GLY A 215 1.45 -4.08 7.75
N GLY A 216 2.26 -4.18 6.69
CA GLY A 216 3.57 -4.84 6.73
C GLY A 216 3.52 -6.35 7.00
N ARG A 217 2.35 -6.99 6.84
CA ARG A 217 2.14 -8.42 7.09
C ARG A 217 2.92 -9.27 6.08
N ASP A 218 3.51 -10.37 6.57
CA ASP A 218 4.08 -11.41 5.71
C ASP A 218 3.00 -12.28 5.07
N VAL A 219 3.34 -12.88 3.94
CA VAL A 219 2.47 -13.80 3.19
C VAL A 219 3.23 -15.11 3.00
N SER A 220 2.66 -16.20 3.49
CA SER A 220 3.21 -17.54 3.23
C SER A 220 2.97 -17.96 1.77
N GLU A 221 3.78 -18.88 1.27
CA GLU A 221 3.61 -19.41 -0.08
C GLU A 221 2.24 -20.10 -0.26
N ASP A 222 1.79 -20.84 0.76
CA ASP A 222 0.48 -21.50 0.76
C ASP A 222 -0.67 -20.49 0.71
N GLU A 223 -0.61 -19.42 1.50
CA GLU A 223 -1.61 -18.34 1.50
C GLU A 223 -1.66 -17.62 0.15
N PHE A 224 -0.51 -17.38 -0.48
CA PHE A 224 -0.44 -16.83 -1.81
C PHE A 224 -1.09 -17.76 -2.86
N HIS A 225 -0.79 -19.06 -2.81
CA HIS A 225 -1.38 -20.03 -3.74
C HIS A 225 -2.89 -20.18 -3.58
N GLN A 226 -3.40 -20.10 -2.34
CA GLN A 226 -4.83 -20.10 -2.08
C GLN A 226 -5.51 -18.89 -2.74
N HIS A 227 -4.97 -17.69 -2.55
CA HIS A 227 -5.47 -16.48 -3.19
C HIS A 227 -5.42 -16.54 -4.72
N VAL A 228 -4.36 -17.13 -5.30
CA VAL A 228 -4.28 -17.38 -6.74
C VAL A 228 -5.37 -18.33 -7.22
N ALA A 229 -5.61 -19.43 -6.49
CA ALA A 229 -6.64 -20.41 -6.84
C ALA A 229 -8.04 -19.79 -6.85
N ASP A 230 -8.37 -19.03 -5.81
CA ASP A 230 -9.68 -18.41 -5.63
C ASP A 230 -9.96 -17.34 -6.71
N CYS A 231 -8.92 -16.62 -7.15
CA CYS A 231 -9.04 -15.54 -8.13
C CYS A 231 -8.73 -15.97 -9.58
N ARG A 232 -8.35 -17.21 -9.83
CA ARG A 232 -7.96 -17.68 -11.18
C ARG A 232 -9.10 -17.52 -12.20
N GLN A 233 -10.33 -17.75 -11.75
CA GLN A 233 -11.52 -17.63 -12.60
C GLN A 233 -11.81 -16.18 -13.02
N LEU A 234 -11.45 -15.19 -12.20
CA LEU A 234 -11.57 -13.76 -12.51
C LEU A 234 -10.60 -13.33 -13.60
N LEU A 235 -9.40 -13.92 -13.59
CA LEU A 235 -8.33 -13.61 -14.53
C LEU A 235 -8.53 -14.29 -15.89
N GLY A 236 -9.21 -15.44 -15.93
CA GLY A 236 -9.47 -16.22 -17.15
C GLY A 236 -10.55 -15.65 -18.09
N GLN A 237 -11.33 -14.64 -17.68
CA GLN A 237 -12.36 -14.01 -18.52
C GLN A 237 -11.87 -12.74 -19.24
N GLY A 238 -10.68 -12.24 -18.92
CA GLY A 238 -10.17 -10.94 -19.39
C GLY A 238 -8.88 -10.98 -20.20
N THR A 239 -8.37 -12.15 -20.58
CA THR A 239 -7.12 -12.28 -21.33
C THR A 239 -7.31 -13.13 -22.59
N SER A 240 -7.55 -12.45 -23.70
CA SER A 240 -7.07 -12.81 -25.04
C SER A 240 -6.67 -11.52 -25.75
#